data_AF-A0A842TUE5-F1
#
_entry.id   AF-A0A842TUE5-F1
#
_cell.length_a   1.000
_cell.length_b   1.000
_cell.length_c   1.000
_cell.angle_alpha   90.00
_cell.angle_beta   90.00
_cell.angle_gamma   90.00
#
_symmetry.space_group_name_H-M   'P 1'
#
loop_
_entity.id
_entity.type
_entity.pdbx_description
1 polymer ?
#
loop_
_entity_poly.entity_id
_entity_poly.type
_entity_poly.pdbx_seq_one_letter_code
_entity_poly.pdbx_strand_id
1 'polypeptide(L)'
;MKFKRGKRINNLLTVSFMCVIFVVLSISFVSAIRITPAKIEGAFRPGFETEVTYRVSSPTGKNIEVFVNGGLADYITLDKEKIKGSGEVIASIKFPEDLELEPGTHKTYVGARE
;
A
#
# COMPACT_ATOMS: atom_id res chain seq x y z
N MET A 1 -32.59 38.97 -42.54
CA MET A 1 -32.34 37.59 -42.05
C MET A 1 -31.42 37.67 -40.83
N LYS A 2 -31.96 37.89 -39.62
CA LYS A 2 -31.15 38.18 -38.41
C LYS A 2 -30.74 36.89 -37.69
N PHE A 3 -29.46 36.85 -37.35
CA PHE A 3 -28.66 35.77 -36.77
C PHE A 3 -29.34 35.03 -35.60
N LYS A 4 -29.65 33.74 -35.79
CA LYS A 4 -29.91 32.75 -34.73
C LYS A 4 -28.62 32.18 -34.10
N ARG A 5 -27.45 32.81 -34.28
CA ARG A 5 -26.15 32.25 -33.81
C ARG A 5 -25.98 32.27 -32.28
N GLY A 6 -26.57 33.25 -31.57
CA GLY A 6 -26.39 33.38 -30.11
C GLY A 6 -26.95 32.23 -29.26
N LYS A 7 -28.06 31.60 -29.71
CA LYS A 7 -28.70 30.51 -28.95
C LYS A 7 -27.92 29.19 -29.01
N ARG A 8 -27.16 28.94 -30.09
CA ARG A 8 -26.32 27.73 -30.23
C ARG A 8 -25.05 27.79 -29.38
N ILE A 9 -24.45 28.98 -29.24
CA ILE A 9 -23.21 29.16 -28.47
C ILE A 9 -23.46 28.96 -26.97
N ASN A 10 -24.59 29.48 -26.47
CA ASN A 10 -24.99 29.27 -25.07
C ASN A 10 -25.23 27.79 -24.77
N ASN A 11 -25.92 27.06 -25.65
CA ASN A 11 -26.15 25.63 -25.47
C ASN A 11 -24.84 24.82 -25.50
N LEU A 12 -23.88 25.18 -26.34
CA LEU A 12 -22.56 24.52 -26.39
C LEU A 12 -21.75 24.77 -25.11
N LEU A 13 -21.79 25.99 -24.59
CA LEU A 13 -21.17 26.35 -23.31
C LEU A 13 -21.82 25.60 -22.14
N THR A 14 -23.15 25.47 -22.12
CA THR A 14 -23.86 24.71 -21.08
C THR A 14 -23.51 23.22 -21.13
N VAL A 15 -23.46 22.62 -22.32
CA VAL A 15 -23.06 21.21 -22.49
C VAL A 15 -21.60 21.02 -22.07
N SER A 16 -20.69 21.91 -22.47
CA SER A 16 -19.30 21.86 -22.06
C SER A 16 -19.16 21.98 -20.54
N PHE A 17 -19.92 22.87 -19.91
CA PHE A 17 -19.90 23.06 -18.46
C PHE A 17 -20.43 21.82 -17.71
N MET A 18 -21.51 21.20 -18.22
CA MET A 18 -22.00 19.92 -17.70
C MET A 18 -20.96 18.81 -17.83
N CYS A 19 -20.28 18.71 -18.96
CA CYS A 19 -19.21 17.73 -19.16
C CYS A 19 -18.07 17.92 -18.16
N VAL A 20 -17.65 19.17 -17.91
CA VAL A 20 -16.60 19.47 -16.92
C VAL A 20 -17.05 19.07 -15.52
N ILE A 21 -18.29 19.39 -15.12
CA ILE A 21 -18.84 18.97 -13.82
C ILE A 21 -18.86 17.45 -13.71
N PHE A 22 -19.30 16.74 -14.75
CA PHE A 22 -19.35 15.27 -14.76
C PHE A 22 -17.95 14.65 -14.60
N VAL A 23 -16.93 15.22 -15.26
CA VAL A 23 -15.53 14.78 -15.11
C VAL A 23 -15.03 15.01 -13.69
N VAL A 24 -15.30 16.18 -13.10
CA VAL A 24 -14.90 16.50 -11.72
C VAL A 24 -15.57 15.58 -10.70
N LEU A 25 -16.85 15.26 -10.89
CA LEU A 25 -17.59 14.33 -10.01
C LEU A 25 -17.14 12.88 -10.16
N SER A 26 -16.52 12.52 -11.28
CA SER A 26 -16.03 11.15 -11.53
C SER A 26 -14.68 10.86 -10.84
N ILE A 27 -14.05 11.86 -10.23
CA ILE A 27 -12.80 11.66 -9.46
C ILE A 27 -13.16 10.95 -8.15
N SER A 28 -13.08 9.63 -8.18
CA SER A 28 -13.27 8.80 -6.98
C SER A 28 -12.07 8.96 -6.04
N PHE A 29 -12.33 9.00 -4.72
CA PHE A 29 -11.28 8.99 -3.70
C PHE A 29 -10.62 7.60 -3.68
N VAL A 30 -9.44 7.48 -4.28
CA VAL A 30 -8.61 6.28 -4.15
C VAL A 30 -8.05 6.24 -2.72
N SER A 31 -8.43 5.21 -1.98
CA SER A 31 -7.89 4.92 -0.66
C SER A 31 -6.82 3.84 -0.78
N ALA A 32 -5.64 4.08 -0.22
CA ALA A 32 -4.52 3.14 -0.23
C ALA A 32 -4.13 2.74 1.19
N ILE A 33 -3.83 1.45 1.38
CA ILE A 33 -3.18 0.96 2.60
C ILE A 33 -1.73 1.44 2.59
N ARG A 34 -1.26 1.96 3.71
CA ARG A 34 0.14 2.37 3.91
C ARG A 34 0.81 1.48 4.93
N ILE A 35 2.04 1.07 4.63
CA ILE A 35 2.94 0.34 5.53
C ILE A 35 4.29 1.06 5.61
N THR A 36 4.81 1.27 6.82
CA THR A 36 6.07 1.98 7.09
C THR A 36 6.85 1.22 8.17
N PRO A 37 8.17 0.99 8.04
CA PRO A 37 9.05 1.41 6.95
C PRO A 37 8.81 0.62 5.65
N ALA A 38 9.15 1.23 4.51
CA ALA A 38 8.99 0.60 3.20
C ALA A 38 10.12 -0.38 2.85
N LYS A 39 11.31 -0.20 3.44
CA LYS A 39 12.50 -1.00 3.16
C LYS A 39 13.44 -0.99 4.35
N ILE A 40 14.01 -2.15 4.65
CA ILE A 40 15.12 -2.33 5.58
C ILE A 40 16.15 -3.20 4.88
N GLU A 41 17.42 -2.86 5.02
CA GLU A 41 18.53 -3.62 4.46
C GLU A 41 19.55 -3.90 5.56
N GLY A 42 20.18 -5.07 5.47
CA GLY A 42 21.19 -5.50 6.41
C GLY A 42 22.00 -6.66 5.83
N ALA A 43 23.20 -6.85 6.35
CA ALA A 43 23.99 -8.03 6.07
C ALA A 43 23.50 -9.18 6.95
N PHE A 44 23.51 -10.41 6.41
CA PHE A 44 23.28 -11.60 7.20
C PHE A 44 24.34 -11.72 8.30
N ARG A 45 23.88 -12.10 9.50
CA ARG A 45 24.71 -12.39 10.66
C ARG A 45 24.18 -13.68 11.28
N PRO A 46 25.03 -14.70 11.47
CA PRO A 46 24.66 -15.95 12.15
C PRO A 46 24.01 -15.68 13.51
N GLY A 47 22.91 -16.38 13.81
CA GLY A 47 22.21 -16.26 15.09
C GLY A 47 21.58 -14.89 15.36
N PHE A 48 21.46 -14.04 14.35
CA PHE A 48 20.95 -12.68 14.53
C PHE A 48 19.44 -12.65 14.80
N GLU A 49 19.09 -11.90 15.84
CA GLU A 49 17.71 -11.66 16.25
C GLU A 49 17.44 -10.15 16.30
N THR A 50 16.34 -9.71 15.70
CA THR A 50 15.88 -8.33 15.80
C THR A 50 14.38 -8.26 15.66
N GLU A 51 13.80 -7.18 16.19
CA GLU A 51 12.41 -6.83 15.95
C GLU A 51 12.33 -5.59 15.06
N VAL A 52 11.36 -5.60 14.17
CA VAL A 52 11.03 -4.46 13.31
C VAL A 52 9.58 -4.09 13.51
N THR A 53 9.32 -2.85 13.90
CA THR A 53 7.96 -2.33 14.00
C THR A 53 7.50 -1.72 12.68
N TYR A 54 6.45 -2.30 12.11
CA TYR A 54 5.74 -1.81 10.94
C TYR A 54 4.46 -1.09 11.35
N ARG A 55 4.32 0.18 10.97
CA ARG A 55 3.06 0.92 11.10
C ARG A 55 2.21 0.72 9.85
N VAL A 56 1.00 0.21 10.05
CA VAL A 56 0.01 -0.03 9.00
C VAL A 56 -1.17 0.90 9.20
N SER A 57 -1.65 1.54 8.13
CA SER A 57 -2.86 2.38 8.16
C SER A 57 -3.72 2.19 6.92
N SER A 58 -5.03 2.02 7.12
CA SER A 58 -6.06 2.07 6.09
C SER A 58 -7.01 3.25 6.34
N PRO A 59 -7.22 4.13 5.35
CA PRO A 59 -8.19 5.22 5.43
C PRO A 59 -9.64 4.76 5.60
N THR A 60 -9.97 3.54 5.19
CA THR A 60 -11.34 3.02 5.21
C THR A 60 -11.75 2.44 6.57
N GLY A 61 -10.81 2.25 7.50
CA GLY A 61 -11.09 1.63 8.80
C GLY A 61 -11.38 0.11 8.72
N LYS A 62 -11.18 -0.50 7.56
CA LYS A 62 -11.43 -1.94 7.33
C LYS A 62 -10.40 -2.82 8.02
N ASN A 63 -10.69 -4.12 8.05
CA ASN A 63 -9.74 -5.13 8.47
C ASN A 63 -8.63 -5.23 7.41
N ILE A 64 -7.40 -5.35 7.88
CA ILE A 64 -6.19 -5.48 7.08
C ILE A 64 -5.50 -6.76 7.56
N GLU A 65 -5.22 -7.65 6.63
CA GLU A 65 -4.36 -8.81 6.83
C GLU A 65 -2.91 -8.43 6.51
N VAL A 66 -2.00 -8.72 7.43
CA VAL A 66 -0.55 -8.53 7.28
C VAL A 66 0.10 -9.89 7.11
N PHE A 67 0.98 -10.01 6.13
CA PHE A 67 1.60 -11.28 5.76
C PHE A 67 3.09 -11.09 5.44
N VAL A 68 3.84 -12.17 5.54
CA VAL A 68 5.24 -12.24 5.12
C VAL A 68 5.35 -13.12 3.88
N ASN A 69 6.17 -12.73 2.90
CA ASN A 69 6.44 -13.50 1.71
C ASN A 69 7.88 -13.28 1.23
N GLY A 70 8.50 -14.26 0.57
CA GLY A 70 9.85 -14.17 0.01
C GLY A 70 10.77 -15.25 0.56
N GLY A 71 12.05 -15.19 0.16
CA GLY A 71 13.01 -16.27 0.41
C GLY A 71 13.45 -16.46 1.86
N LEU A 72 13.18 -15.48 2.74
CA LEU A 72 13.46 -15.57 4.17
C LEU A 72 12.19 -15.50 5.03
N ALA A 73 11.01 -15.76 4.44
CA ALA A 73 9.74 -15.62 5.15
C ALA A 73 9.66 -16.54 6.39
N ASP A 74 10.21 -17.75 6.30
CA ASP A 74 10.20 -18.75 7.37
C ASP A 74 10.96 -18.31 8.63
N TYR A 75 11.84 -17.32 8.50
CA TYR A 75 12.65 -16.77 9.60
C TYR A 75 12.02 -15.50 10.22
N ILE A 76 10.82 -15.13 9.79
CA ILE A 76 10.13 -13.93 10.26
C ILE A 76 8.77 -14.33 10.82
N THR A 77 8.52 -13.94 12.07
CA THR A 77 7.24 -14.13 12.74
C THR A 77 6.58 -12.78 12.98
N LEU A 78 5.27 -12.67 12.73
CA LEU A 78 4.50 -11.47 13.05
C LEU A 78 3.83 -11.65 14.42
N ASP A 79 3.81 -10.61 15.25
CA ASP A 79 3.06 -10.60 16.52
C ASP A 79 1.55 -10.73 16.29
N LYS A 80 1.07 -10.19 15.15
CA LYS A 80 -0.30 -10.30 14.69
C LYS A 80 -0.39 -10.17 13.17
N GLU A 81 -1.36 -10.88 12.62
CA GLU A 81 -1.61 -10.91 11.17
C GLU A 81 -2.85 -10.09 10.78
N LYS A 82 -3.58 -9.51 11.74
CA LYS A 82 -4.81 -8.75 11.48
C LYS A 82 -4.86 -7.46 12.28
N ILE A 83 -5.21 -6.37 11.59
CA ILE A 83 -5.40 -5.04 12.19
C ILE A 83 -6.71 -4.45 11.68
N LYS A 84 -7.40 -3.68 12.50
CA LYS A 84 -8.57 -2.90 12.08
C LYS A 84 -8.21 -1.42 11.97
N GLY A 85 -8.34 -0.85 10.78
CA GLY A 85 -8.05 0.54 10.51
C GLY A 85 -6.55 0.87 10.54
N SER A 86 -5.99 1.21 11.70
CA SER A 86 -4.58 1.56 11.84
C SER A 86 -3.97 0.91 13.06
N GLY A 87 -2.70 0.54 12.98
CA GLY A 87 -1.98 -0.11 14.08
C GLY A 87 -0.51 -0.38 13.72
N GLU A 88 0.17 -1.05 14.64
CA GLU A 88 1.58 -1.43 14.48
C GLU A 88 1.68 -2.95 14.53
N VAL A 89 2.51 -3.56 13.69
CA VAL A 89 2.85 -4.98 13.69
C VAL A 89 4.34 -5.11 13.95
N ILE A 90 4.72 -6.02 14.83
CA ILE A 90 6.11 -6.34 15.11
C ILE A 90 6.46 -7.59 14.33
N ALA A 91 7.46 -7.47 13.46
CA ALA A 91 8.08 -8.58 12.78
C ALA A 91 9.35 -8.96 13.53
N SER A 92 9.36 -10.13 14.15
CA SER A 92 10.53 -10.73 14.80
C SER A 92 11.29 -11.54 13.76
N ILE A 93 12.53 -11.14 13.49
CA ILE A 93 13.43 -11.78 12.54
C ILE A 93 14.43 -12.59 13.35
N LYS A 94 14.51 -13.90 13.09
CA LYS A 94 15.43 -14.80 13.76
C LYS A 94 16.14 -15.67 12.73
N PHE A 95 17.41 -15.37 12.50
CA PHE A 95 18.23 -16.14 11.60
C PHE A 95 18.94 -17.29 12.30
N PRO A 96 19.09 -18.45 11.64
CA PRO A 96 19.88 -19.57 12.14
C PRO A 96 21.38 -19.24 12.09
N GLU A 97 22.19 -20.11 12.69
CA GLU A 97 23.66 -20.04 12.59
C GLU A 97 24.16 -20.29 11.16
N ASP A 98 23.43 -21.12 10.41
CA ASP A 98 23.75 -21.44 9.02
C ASP A 98 22.48 -21.32 8.16
N LEU A 99 22.62 -20.68 7.00
CA LEU A 99 21.55 -20.52 6.02
C LEU A 99 21.91 -21.33 4.78
N GLU A 100 21.10 -22.34 4.47
CA GLU A 100 21.19 -23.11 3.23
C GLU A 100 20.63 -22.33 2.04
N LEU A 101 21.20 -21.15 1.76
CA LEU A 101 20.80 -20.28 0.66
C LEU A 101 22.00 -19.94 -0.22
N GLU A 102 21.73 -19.76 -1.51
CA GLU A 102 22.76 -19.33 -2.44
C GLU A 102 23.35 -17.97 -2.02
N PRO A 103 24.66 -17.75 -2.16
CA PRO A 103 25.26 -16.45 -1.90
C PRO A 103 24.62 -15.37 -2.77
N GLY A 104 24.17 -14.27 -2.14
CA GLY A 104 23.57 -13.16 -2.87
C GLY A 104 22.59 -12.34 -2.05
N THR A 105 21.86 -11.47 -2.76
CA THR A 105 20.84 -10.62 -2.14
C THR A 105 19.50 -11.35 -2.13
N HIS A 106 19.04 -11.68 -0.93
CA HIS A 106 17.71 -12.24 -0.71
C HIS A 106 16.72 -11.14 -0.32
N LYS A 107 15.47 -11.28 -0.76
CA LYS A 107 14.41 -10.31 -0.47
C LYS A 107 13.23 -11.00 0.18
N THR A 108 12.72 -10.35 1.23
CA THR A 108 11.51 -10.72 1.93
C THR A 108 10.65 -9.48 2.10
N TYR A 109 9.35 -9.67 2.03
CA TYR A 109 8.34 -8.63 1.99
C TYR A 109 7.38 -8.83 3.15
N VAL A 110 7.14 -7.76 3.91
CA VAL A 110 5.99 -7.65 4.81
C VAL A 110 4.94 -6.86 4.05
N GLY A 111 3.83 -7.51 3.74
CA GLY A 111 2.73 -6.94 2.94
C GLY A 111 1.46 -6.78 3.75
N ALA A 112 0.54 -5.95 3.25
CA ALA A 112 -0.76 -5.71 3.85
C ALA A 112 -1.87 -5.71 2.78
N ARG A 113 -3.01 -6.36 3.03
CA ARG A 113 -4.17 -6.43 2.13
C ARG A 113 -5.50 -6.33 2.89
N GLU A 114 -6.56 -5.88 2.21
CA GLU A 114 -7.95 -5.91 2.75
C GLU A 114 -8.61 -7.28 2.54
#